data_AF-A0A973IK42-F1
#
_entry.id   AF-A0A973IK42-F1
#
_cell.length_a   1.000
_cell.length_b   1.000
_cell.length_c   1.000
_cell.angle_alpha   90.00
_cell.angle_beta   90.00
_cell.angle_gamma   90.00
#
_symmetry.space_group_name_H-M   'P 1'
#
loop_
_entity.id
_entity.type
_entity.pdbx_description
1 polymer ?
#
loop_
_entity_poly.entity_id
_entity_poly.type
_entity_poly.pdbx_seq_one_letter_code
_entity_poly.pdbx_strand_id
1 'polypeptide(L)' 'MSQMTPREIVAELDRHIISQADAKRAVAIALRNRWRRMQVSEDL' A
#
# COMPACT_ATOMS: atom_id res chain seq x y z
N MET A 1 7.24 7.62 -5.04
CA MET A 1 6.62 6.69 -4.07
C MET A 1 7.43 5.40 -4.11
N SER A 2 8.00 4.97 -3.00
CA SER A 2 8.85 3.77 -2.96
C SER A 2 8.09 2.57 -3.51
N GLN A 3 8.80 1.65 -4.17
CA GLN A 3 8.22 0.46 -4.82
C GLN A 3 7.67 -0.58 -3.82
N MET A 4 7.44 -0.18 -2.56
CA MET A 4 7.00 -1.06 -1.49
C MET A 4 5.75 -1.83 -1.89
N THR A 5 5.78 -3.12 -1.64
CA THR A 5 4.65 -4.04 -1.73
C THR A 5 3.69 -3.80 -0.57
N PRO A 6 2.40 -4.21 -0.69
CA PRO A 6 1.47 -4.07 0.42
C PRO A 6 1.95 -4.74 1.72
N ARG A 7 2.72 -5.83 1.64
CA ARG A 7 3.29 -6.51 2.81
C ARG A 7 4.35 -5.65 3.51
N GLU A 8 5.24 -5.03 2.76
CA GLU A 8 6.27 -4.13 3.31
C GLU A 8 5.65 -2.89 3.94
N ILE A 9 4.59 -2.35 3.36
CA ILE A 9 3.84 -1.22 3.93
C ILE A 9 3.19 -1.64 5.26
N VAL A 10 2.57 -2.82 5.34
CA VAL A 10 2.00 -3.30 6.61
C VAL A 10 3.08 -3.50 7.67
N ALA A 11 4.21 -4.11 7.31
CA ALA A 11 5.34 -4.30 8.23
C ALA A 11 5.90 -2.96 8.75
N GLU A 12 5.93 -1.93 7.90
CA GLU A 12 6.27 -0.57 8.30
C GLU A 12 5.28 0.00 9.32
N LEU A 13 3.98 -0.14 9.04
CA LEU A 13 2.90 0.33 9.93
C LEU A 13 2.90 -0.41 11.27
N ASP A 14 3.28 -1.68 11.30
CA ASP A 14 3.39 -2.47 12.54
C ASP A 14 4.44 -1.90 13.52
N ARG A 15 5.43 -1.12 13.03
CA ARG A 15 6.43 -0.45 13.89
C ARG A 15 5.85 0.72 14.68
N HIS A 16 4.73 1.28 14.24
CA HIS A 16 4.18 2.55 14.76
C HIS A 16 2.74 2.43 15.25
N ILE A 17 1.98 1.46 14.75
CA ILE A 17 0.56 1.25 15.09
C ILE A 17 0.42 -0.17 15.64
N ILE A 18 -0.22 -0.32 16.80
CA ILE A 18 -0.52 -1.64 17.37
C ILE A 18 -1.89 -2.12 16.87
N SER A 19 -2.01 -3.41 16.57
CA SER A 19 -3.27 -4.05 16.10
C SER A 19 -3.76 -3.50 14.74
N GLN A 20 -5.06 -3.57 14.45
CA GLN A 20 -5.70 -3.01 13.26
C GLN A 20 -5.24 -3.62 11.93
N ALA A 21 -5.09 -4.95 11.89
CA ALA A 21 -4.58 -5.67 10.72
C ALA A 21 -5.36 -5.36 9.43
N ASP A 22 -6.69 -5.33 9.50
CA ASP A 22 -7.55 -5.06 8.34
C ASP A 22 -7.40 -3.62 7.83
N ALA A 23 -7.30 -2.64 8.74
CA ALA A 23 -7.10 -1.24 8.38
C ALA A 23 -5.73 -1.03 7.72
N LYS A 24 -4.66 -1.60 8.29
CA LYS A 24 -3.31 -1.54 7.71
C LYS A 24 -3.27 -2.16 6.32
N ARG A 25 -3.92 -3.31 6.14
CA ARG A 25 -4.04 -3.97 4.84
C ARG A 25 -4.81 -3.11 3.85
N ALA A 26 -5.94 -2.52 4.25
CA ALA A 26 -6.75 -1.67 3.38
C ALA A 26 -5.95 -0.45 2.89
N VAL A 27 -5.24 0.23 3.79
CA VAL A 27 -4.43 1.40 3.45
C VAL A 27 -3.24 1.02 2.56
N ALA A 28 -2.57 -0.11 2.83
CA ALA A 28 -1.47 -0.61 2.01
C ALA A 28 -1.92 -0.96 0.58
N ILE A 29 -3.10 -1.57 0.42
CA ILE A 29 -3.70 -1.85 -0.90
C ILE A 29 -4.03 -0.55 -1.62
N ALA A 30 -4.64 0.42 -0.95
CA ALA A 30 -5.00 1.71 -1.54
C ALA A 30 -3.75 2.46 -2.05
N LEU A 31 -2.68 2.52 -1.26
CA LEU A 31 -1.40 3.09 -1.67
C LEU A 31 -0.80 2.37 -2.89
N ARG A 32 -0.81 1.03 -2.90
CA ARG A 32 -0.31 0.25 -4.04
C ARG A 32 -1.15 0.45 -5.29
N ASN A 33 -2.47 0.56 -5.17
CA ASN A 33 -3.36 0.81 -6.29
C ASN A 33 -3.12 2.20 -6.89
N ARG A 34 -2.85 3.23 -6.06
CA ARG A 34 -2.43 4.55 -6.56
C ARG A 34 -1.15 4.45 -7.38
N TRP A 35 -0.16 3.70 -6.91
CA TRP A 35 1.08 3.46 -7.66
C TRP A 35 0.82 2.70 -8.97
N ARG A 36 0.03 1.62 -8.93
CA ARG A 36 -0.36 0.88 -10.15
C ARG A 36 -1.03 1.78 -11.17
N ARG A 37 -1.93 2.67 -10.73
CA ARG A 37 -2.62 3.62 -11.61
C ARG A 37 -1.65 4.57 -12.33
N MET A 38 -0.56 4.98 -11.67
CA MET A 38 0.48 5.80 -12.32
C MET A 38 1.33 5.02 -13.35
N GLN A 39 1.13 3.71 -13.49
CA GLN A 39 1.84 2.86 -14.46
C GLN A 39 0.92 2.38 -15.58
N VAL A 40 -0.39 2.69 -15.51
CA VAL A 40 -1.32 2.41 -16.60
C VAL A 40 -1.11 3.47 -17.68
N SER A 41 -0.94 3.04 -18.92
CA SER A 41 -0.87 3.91 -20.10
C SER A 41 -2.21 4.59 -20.37
N GLU A 42 -2.21 5.81 -20.90
CA GLU A 42 -3.43 6.60 -21.16
C GLU A 42 -4.43 5.93 -22.13
N ASP A 43 -3.98 4.94 -22.91
CA ASP A 43 -4.80 4.24 -23.92
C ASP A 43 -5.63 3.05 -23.37
N LEU A 44 -5.63 2.83 -22.05
CA LEU A 44 -6.40 1.78 -21.34
C LEU A 44 -7.51 2.40 -20.49
#